data_AF-A0A8J3CKU0-F1
#
_entry.id   AF-A0A8J3CKU0-F1
#
_cell.length_a   1.000
_cell.length_b   1.000
_cell.length_c   1.000
_cell.angle_alpha   90.00
_cell.angle_beta   90.00
_cell.angle_gamma   90.00
#
_symmetry.space_group_name_H-M   'P 1'
#
loop_
_entity.id
_entity.type
_entity.pdbx_description
1 polymer ?
#
loop_
_entity_poly.entity_id
_entity_poly.type
_entity_poly.pdbx_seq_one_letter_code
_entity_poly.pdbx_strand_id
1 'polypeptide(L)' 'MATELTGVDITVRDIGNRAELRDVYGQWARLREVEDSGCVLVRPDHHVAWRAATVAHANELPSVVAQVLGTTVSPPCAAL' A
#
# COMPACT_ATOMS: atom_id res chain seq x y z
N MET A 1 -0.12 1.43 11.78
CA MET A 1 -0.36 -0.03 11.72
C MET A 1 0.71 -0.81 10.95
N ALA A 2 0.89 -0.67 9.63
CA ALA A 2 1.87 -1.50 8.90
C ALA A 2 3.35 -1.14 9.17
N THR A 3 3.68 0.15 9.26
CA THR A 3 5.01 0.63 9.68
C THR A 3 5.38 0.11 11.07
N GLU A 4 4.43 0.15 12.00
CA GLU A 4 4.63 -0.30 13.39
C GLU A 4 4.83 -1.81 13.49
N LEU A 5 4.24 -2.58 12.58
CA LEU A 5 4.33 -4.05 12.56
C LEU A 5 5.59 -4.56 11.87
N THR A 6 6.15 -3.80 10.93
CA THR A 6 7.26 -4.26 10.07
C THR A 6 8.55 -3.48 10.28
N GLY A 7 8.51 -2.36 10.99
CA GLY A 7 9.65 -1.46 11.19
C GLY A 7 10.09 -0.72 9.93
N VAL A 8 9.33 -0.81 8.84
CA VAL A 8 9.62 -0.16 7.55
C VAL A 8 8.75 1.08 7.38
N ASP A 9 9.36 2.21 7.05
CA ASP A 9 8.62 3.43 6.74
C ASP A 9 7.84 3.26 5.42
N ILE A 10 6.51 3.36 5.52
CA ILE A 10 5.60 3.30 4.37
C ILE A 10 5.02 4.69 4.16
N THR A 11 5.54 5.40 3.17
CA THR A 11 4.99 6.70 2.76
C THR A 11 3.70 6.50 1.98
N VAL A 12 2.56 6.87 2.56
CA VAL A 12 1.27 6.88 1.86
C VAL A 12 1.11 8.19 1.10
N ARG A 13 0.74 8.12 -0.17
CA ARG A 13 0.48 9.29 -1.01
C ARG A 13 -0.83 9.13 -1.75
N ASP A 14 -1.74 10.07 -1.54
CA ASP A 14 -2.97 10.14 -2.32
C ASP A 14 -2.71 10.77 -3.69
N ILE A 15 -3.32 10.21 -4.73
CA ILE A 15 -3.24 10.73 -6.09
C ILE A 15 -4.65 11.02 -6.59
N GLY A 16 -4.93 12.26 -6.96
CA GLY A 16 -6.24 12.68 -7.45
C GLY A 16 -6.46 14.18 -7.39
N ASN A 17 -7.67 14.62 -7.76
CA ASN A 17 -7.99 16.04 -7.89
C ASN A 17 -7.94 16.82 -6.56
N ARG A 18 -8.10 16.11 -5.43
CA ARG A 18 -8.06 16.68 -4.07
C ARG A 18 -6.78 16.36 -3.29
N ALA A 19 -5.85 15.64 -3.90
CA ALA A 19 -4.62 15.23 -3.26
C ALA A 19 -3.45 16.15 -3.63
N GLU A 20 -2.33 16.01 -2.90
CA GLU A 20 -1.08 16.73 -3.21
C GLU A 20 -0.54 16.34 -4.59
N LEU A 21 -0.63 15.06 -4.94
CA LEU A 21 -0.33 14.57 -6.29
C LEU A 21 -1.58 14.65 -7.16
N ARG A 22 -1.56 15.56 -8.13
CA ARG A 22 -2.65 15.72 -9.08
C ARG A 22 -2.41 14.94 -10.36
N ASP A 23 -3.35 14.09 -10.72
CA ASP A 23 -3.39 13.42 -12.03
C ASP A 23 -4.05 14.34 -13.08
N VAL A 24 -3.35 15.41 -13.47
CA VAL A 24 -3.88 16.45 -14.38
C VAL A 24 -4.29 15.88 -15.74
N TYR A 25 -3.59 14.85 -16.20
CA TYR A 25 -3.80 14.24 -17.52
C TYR A 25 -4.62 12.93 -17.48
N GLY A 26 -5.10 12.52 -16.30
CA GLY A 26 -5.84 11.26 -16.14
C GLY A 26 -5.03 10.00 -16.46
N GLN A 27 -3.69 10.10 -16.53
CA GLN A 27 -2.84 8.97 -16.95
C GLN A 27 -2.70 7.96 -15.83
N TRP A 28 -2.59 8.44 -14.59
CA TRP A 28 -2.54 7.57 -13.43
C TRP A 28 -3.85 6.78 -13.31
N ALA A 29 -5.01 7.45 -13.41
CA ALA A 29 -6.30 6.79 -13.37
C ALA A 29 -6.46 5.70 -14.44
N ARG A 30 -5.83 5.86 -15.61
CA ARG A 30 -5.84 4.86 -16.70
C ARG A 30 -4.90 3.68 -16.47
N LEU A 31 -3.75 3.89 -15.83
CA LEU A 31 -2.68 2.88 -15.69
C LEU A 31 -2.68 2.14 -14.34
N ARG A 32 -3.34 2.70 -13.32
CA ARG A 32 -3.28 2.16 -11.95
C ARG A 32 -3.97 0.81 -11.79
N GLU A 33 -4.88 0.44 -12.69
CA GLU A 33 -5.62 -0.84 -12.67
C GLU A 33 -6.29 -1.17 -11.32
N VAL A 34 -6.67 -0.12 -10.58
CA VAL A 34 -7.39 -0.18 -9.30
C VAL A 34 -8.47 0.88 -9.28
N GLU A 35 -9.45 0.76 -8.39
CA GLU A 35 -10.50 1.76 -8.21
C GLU A 35 -10.00 3.00 -7.45
N ASP A 36 -10.86 4.02 -7.34
CA ASP A 36 -10.57 5.25 -6.59
C ASP A 36 -10.28 5.01 -5.12
N SER A 37 -10.86 3.94 -4.56
CA SER A 37 -10.63 3.52 -3.18
C SER A 37 -9.56 2.43 -3.04
N GLY A 38 -8.93 2.01 -4.14
CA GLY A 38 -7.85 1.02 -4.13
C GLY A 38 -6.49 1.62 -3.76
N CYS A 39 -5.46 0.77 -3.72
CA CYS A 39 -4.08 1.22 -3.46
C CYS A 39 -3.05 0.39 -4.23
N VAL A 40 -1.88 0.98 -4.44
CA VAL A 40 -0.74 0.34 -5.12
C VAL A 40 0.49 0.49 -4.23
N LEU A 41 1.12 -0.63 -3.90
CA LEU A 41 2.35 -0.69 -3.13
C LEU A 41 3.55 -0.77 -4.08
N VAL A 42 4.42 0.23 -4.02
CA VAL A 42 5.62 0.34 -4.87
C VAL A 42 6.86 0.22 -4.00
N ARG A 43 7.84 -0.55 -4.48
CA ARG A 43 9.15 -0.74 -3.87
C ARG A 43 10.07 0.45 -4.12
N PRO A 44 11.12 0.65 -3.31
CA PRO A 44 12.12 1.69 -3.55
C PRO A 44 12.83 1.54 -4.91
N ASP A 45 12.87 0.33 -5.49
CA ASP A 45 13.38 0.06 -6.84
C ASP A 45 12.36 0.30 -7.98
N HIS A 46 11.25 0.98 -7.69
CA HIS A 46 10.16 1.31 -8.61
C HIS A 46 9.33 0.13 -9.15
N HIS A 47 9.54 -1.10 -8.64
CA HIS A 47 8.63 -2.20 -8.96
C HIS A 47 7.37 -2.17 -8.11
N VAL A 48 6.24 -2.51 -8.73
CA VAL A 48 4.96 -2.72 -8.02
C VAL A 48 5.04 -4.06 -7.28
N ALA A 49 5.02 -4.02 -5.95
CA ALA A 49 4.99 -5.21 -5.11
C ALA A 49 3.58 -5.80 -4.98
N TRP A 50 2.55 -4.94 -4.96
CA TRP A 50 1.17 -5.36 -4.75
C TRP A 50 0.17 -4.29 -5.20
N ARG A 51 -1.05 -4.72 -5.52
CA ARG A 51 -2.20 -3.86 -5.86
C ARG A 51 -3.44 -4.37 -5.14
N ALA A 52 -4.18 -3.45 -4.54
CA ALA A 52 -5.52 -3.68 -4.01
C ALA A 52 -6.53 -2.99 -4.91
N ALA A 53 -7.46 -3.77 -5.48
CA ALA A 53 -8.50 -3.23 -6.35
C ALA A 53 -9.38 -2.20 -5.62
N THR A 54 -9.68 -2.43 -4.35
CA THR A 54 -10.58 -1.62 -3.52
C THR A 54 -10.08 -1.55 -2.07
N VAL A 55 -10.69 -0.68 -1.26
CA VAL A 55 -10.39 -0.53 0.17
C VAL A 55 -10.65 -1.81 0.98
N ALA A 56 -11.47 -2.73 0.47
CA ALA A 56 -11.77 -4.00 1.14
C ALA A 56 -10.52 -4.85 1.40
N HIS A 57 -9.47 -4.67 0.59
CA HIS A 57 -8.21 -5.40 0.68
C HIS A 57 -7.16 -4.69 1.55
N ALA A 58 -7.48 -3.52 2.13
CA ALA A 58 -6.51 -2.72 2.89
C ALA A 58 -5.99 -3.43 4.15
N ASN A 59 -6.76 -4.36 4.72
CA ASN A 59 -6.36 -5.16 5.88
C ASN A 59 -5.28 -6.21 5.56
N GLU A 60 -5.07 -6.54 4.27
CA GLU A 60 -4.06 -7.50 3.82
C GLU A 60 -2.66 -6.87 3.74
N LEU A 61 -2.58 -5.53 3.73
CA LEU A 61 -1.33 -4.78 3.54
C LEU A 61 -0.22 -5.17 4.53
N PRO A 62 -0.44 -5.38 5.84
CA PRO A 62 0.61 -5.81 6.76
C PRO A 62 1.21 -7.17 6.39
N SER A 63 0.36 -8.13 6.00
CA SER A 63 0.78 -9.47 5.60
C SER A 63 1.56 -9.42 4.28
N VAL A 64 1.11 -8.62 3.32
CA VAL A 64 1.81 -8.40 2.05
C VAL A 64 3.19 -7.78 2.27
N VAL A 65 3.28 -6.75 3.12
CA VAL A 65 4.58 -6.11 3.42
C VAL A 65 5.53 -7.11 4.08
N ALA A 66 5.07 -7.91 5.03
CA ALA A 66 5.89 -8.96 5.64
C ALA A 66 6.38 -9.98 4.59
N GLN A 67 5.50 -10.43 3.70
CA GLN A 67 5.86 -11.34 2.60
C GLN A 67 6.91 -10.73 1.65
N VAL A 68 6.76 -9.46 1.28
CA VAL A 68 7.73 -8.74 0.41
C VAL A 68 9.10 -8.62 1.08
N LEU A 69 9.12 -8.44 2.40
CA LEU A 69 10.36 -8.37 3.19
C LEU A 69 10.95 -9.76 3.51
N GLY A 70 10.24 -10.85 3.20
CA GLY A 70 10.63 -12.20 3.57
C GLY A 70 10.54 -12.47 5.07
N THR A 71 9.74 -11.70 5.81
CA THR A 71 9.51 -11.85 7.24
C THR A 71 8.13 -12.45 7.51
N THR A 72 7.97 -13.20 8.59
CA THR A 72 6.66 -13.64 9.06
C THR A 72 6.08 -12.57 9.99
N VAL A 73 4.88 -12.07 9.71
CA VAL A 73 4.17 -11.21 10.66
C VAL A 73 3.73 -12.07 11.84
N SER A 74 4.36 -11.92 13.00
CA SER A 74 3.82 -12.48 14.24
C SER A 74 2.64 -11.61 14.66
N PRO A 75 1.48 -12.17 15.05
CA PRO A 75 0.47 -11.36 15.72
C PRO A 75 1.11 -10.65 16.93
N PRO A 76 0.64 -9.45 17.32
CA PRO A 76 1.12 -8.80 18.52
C PRO A 76 1.02 -9.82 19.66
N CYS A 77 2.16 -10.15 20.26
CA CYS A 77 2.22 -11.07 21.39
C CYS A 77 1.21 -10.55 22.42
N ALA A 78 0.12 -11.29 22.63
CA ALA A 78 -0.92 -10.90 23.57
C ALA A 78 -0.24 -10.83 24.94
N ALA A 79 -0.03 -9.60 25.43
CA ALA A 79 0.43 -9.37 26.78
C ALA A 79 -0.60 -9.96 27.73
N LEU A 80 -0.20 -11.04 28.41
CA LEU A 80 -0.86 -11.59 29.60
C LEU A 80 -0.78 -10.59 30.75
#